data_AF-A0A3B0RTU0-F1
#
_entry.id   AF-A0A3B0RTU0-F1
#
_cell.length_a   1.000
_cell.length_b   1.000
_cell.length_c   1.000
_cell.angle_alpha   90.00
_cell.angle_beta   90.00
_cell.angle_gamma   90.00
#
_symmetry.space_group_name_H-M   'P 1'
#
loop_
_entity.id
_entity.type
_entity.pdbx_description
1 polymer ?
#
loop_
_entity_poly.entity_id
_entity_poly.type
_entity_poly.pdbx_seq_one_letter_code
_entity_poly.pdbx_strand_id
1 'polypeptide(L)'
;MRQQVGKSKPWRRTVALSTFVGLTIGLLWSGAVLASSTQPSDEGIGVDPVSVRTLTVGPDAGNVNWSLIQYVSDTGACLDVVGELNGERASFGGCDPDPDAVRAPMVGGLVLDGERLAVAFGVLTSPGANVRVLLIDGRTVAAQVQDGAWVVSIPVDNIEAATFERADILDEQGSVIDSVPVVPVPSGDTAVAVDGS
;
A
#
# COMPACT_ATOMS: atom_id res chain seq x y z
N MET A 1 -62.19 -8.40 -35.50
CA MET A 1 -63.54 -8.86 -35.09
C MET A 1 -63.49 -10.36 -34.82
N ARG A 2 -64.05 -10.81 -33.67
CA ARG A 2 -64.34 -12.20 -33.20
C ARG A 2 -63.11 -13.09 -32.92
N GLN A 3 -62.62 -13.23 -31.68
CA GLN A 3 -63.17 -13.96 -30.51
C GLN A 3 -63.62 -15.40 -30.81
N GLN A 4 -62.87 -16.39 -30.32
CA GLN A 4 -63.45 -17.51 -29.57
C GLN A 4 -62.54 -17.93 -28.41
N VAL A 5 -63.14 -17.83 -27.23
CA VAL A 5 -62.69 -18.30 -25.93
C VAL A 5 -63.53 -19.54 -25.61
N GLY A 6 -62.91 -20.60 -25.09
CA GLY A 6 -63.58 -21.70 -24.39
C GLY A 6 -62.52 -22.55 -23.68
N LYS A 7 -62.15 -22.28 -22.42
CA LYS A 7 -62.77 -22.70 -21.13
C LYS A 7 -62.95 -24.23 -20.99
N SER A 8 -62.09 -24.85 -20.17
CA SER A 8 -62.50 -25.53 -18.91
C SER A 8 -61.30 -25.99 -18.06
N LYS A 9 -61.22 -25.44 -16.84
CA LYS A 9 -60.44 -25.83 -15.64
C LYS A 9 -61.14 -27.03 -14.92
N PRO A 10 -60.79 -27.44 -13.67
CA PRO A 10 -59.49 -27.70 -13.01
C PRO A 10 -59.52 -28.98 -12.11
N TRP A 11 -58.37 -29.45 -11.57
CA TRP A 11 -58.16 -30.14 -10.26
C TRP A 11 -56.87 -30.98 -10.32
N ARG A 12 -56.05 -31.18 -9.29
CA ARG A 12 -56.00 -30.73 -7.89
C ARG A 12 -54.55 -30.88 -7.42
N ARG A 13 -54.22 -30.07 -6.42
CA ARG A 13 -52.98 -29.95 -5.67
C ARG A 13 -52.42 -31.29 -5.17
N THR A 14 -51.10 -31.41 -5.13
CA THR A 14 -50.41 -31.98 -3.97
C THR A 14 -49.13 -31.19 -3.74
N VAL A 15 -49.12 -30.46 -2.63
CA VAL A 15 -47.93 -29.87 -2.02
C VAL A 15 -47.36 -30.96 -1.13
N ALA A 16 -46.06 -31.27 -1.30
CA ALA A 16 -45.30 -31.99 -0.29
C ALA A 16 -44.03 -31.17 0.00
N LEU A 17 -44.13 -30.40 1.07
CA LEU A 17 -43.00 -29.94 1.89
C LEU A 17 -42.32 -31.18 2.49
N SER A 18 -40.99 -31.31 2.37
CA SER A 18 -40.11 -31.60 3.52
C SER A 18 -38.67 -31.95 3.12
N THR A 19 -37.77 -31.08 3.58
CA THR A 19 -36.60 -31.43 4.41
C THR A 19 -35.39 -32.10 3.75
N PHE A 20 -34.37 -31.25 3.50
CA PHE A 20 -32.95 -31.40 3.87
C PHE A 20 -32.46 -32.80 4.25
N VAL A 21 -31.52 -33.34 3.47
CA VAL A 21 -30.13 -33.64 3.88
C VAL A 21 -29.26 -33.64 2.61
N GLY A 22 -28.62 -32.52 2.32
CA GLY A 22 -27.58 -32.42 1.30
C GLY A 22 -26.27 -32.06 1.98
N LEU A 23 -25.50 -33.08 2.37
CA LEU A 23 -24.15 -32.94 2.90
C LEU A 23 -23.23 -32.46 1.77
N THR A 24 -23.23 -31.16 1.47
CA THR A 24 -22.16 -30.55 0.68
C THR A 24 -20.96 -30.39 1.60
N ILE A 25 -20.02 -31.34 1.49
CA ILE A 25 -18.65 -31.16 1.96
C ILE A 25 -18.08 -30.01 1.14
N GLY A 26 -18.17 -28.80 1.69
CA GLY A 26 -17.44 -27.65 1.20
C GLY A 26 -15.97 -27.92 1.41
N LEU A 27 -15.29 -28.35 0.36
CA LEU A 27 -13.86 -28.09 0.20
C LEU A 27 -13.71 -26.59 -0.04
N LEU A 28 -13.84 -25.84 1.06
CA LEU A 28 -13.23 -24.53 1.20
C LEU A 28 -11.74 -24.76 1.02
N TRP A 29 -11.27 -24.56 -0.21
CA TRP A 29 -9.90 -24.14 -0.43
C TRP A 29 -9.81 -22.71 0.10
N SER A 30 -9.82 -22.59 1.43
CA SER A 30 -9.18 -21.48 2.10
C SER A 30 -7.71 -21.65 1.77
N GLY A 31 -7.28 -21.07 0.64
CA GLY A 31 -5.90 -20.67 0.48
C GLY A 31 -5.65 -19.68 1.61
N ALA A 32 -5.21 -20.20 2.75
CA ALA A 32 -4.58 -19.41 3.78
C ALA A 32 -3.34 -18.81 3.10
N VAL A 33 -3.50 -17.60 2.57
CA VAL A 33 -2.36 -16.70 2.45
C VAL A 33 -1.97 -16.46 3.90
N LEU A 34 -0.95 -17.18 4.36
CA LEU A 34 -0.34 -16.92 5.65
C LEU A 34 0.27 -15.53 5.52
N ALA A 35 -0.49 -14.54 6.01
CA ALA A 35 -0.03 -13.20 6.24
C ALA A 35 1.10 -13.26 7.28
N SER A 36 2.26 -12.75 6.91
CA SER A 36 3.30 -12.40 7.85
C SER A 36 3.65 -10.96 7.50
N SER A 37 2.96 -9.99 8.13
CA SER A 37 3.52 -8.66 8.24
C SER A 37 4.67 -8.79 9.25
N THR A 38 5.89 -8.93 8.78
CA THR A 38 7.02 -8.97 9.70
C THR A 38 7.24 -7.56 10.23
N GLN A 39 6.62 -7.29 11.38
CA GLN A 39 7.17 -6.31 12.30
C GLN A 39 8.63 -6.72 12.51
N PRO A 40 9.63 -5.82 12.44
CA PRO A 40 11.04 -6.20 12.37
C PRO A 40 11.53 -7.01 13.60
N SER A 41 10.76 -7.04 14.69
CA SER A 41 10.96 -7.92 15.85
C SER A 41 10.65 -9.41 15.61
N ASP A 42 9.85 -9.75 14.61
CA ASP A 42 9.35 -11.13 14.40
C ASP A 42 10.30 -11.99 13.54
N GLU A 43 11.25 -11.38 12.82
CA GLU A 43 12.29 -12.10 12.04
C GLU A 43 13.57 -12.40 12.83
N GLY A 44 13.64 -11.99 14.11
CA GLY A 44 14.89 -12.05 14.86
C GLY A 44 15.96 -11.07 14.35
N ILE A 45 15.55 -10.06 13.57
CA ILE A 45 16.38 -8.92 13.20
C ILE A 45 16.55 -8.05 14.45
N GLY A 46 17.78 -7.89 14.94
CA GLY A 46 18.06 -6.97 16.02
C GLY A 46 17.75 -5.55 15.58
N VAL A 47 16.73 -4.94 16.17
CA VAL A 47 16.42 -3.51 16.01
C VAL A 47 17.04 -2.78 17.18
N ASP A 48 17.75 -1.68 16.91
CA ASP A 48 18.16 -0.77 17.96
C ASP A 48 16.97 0.13 18.36
N PRO A 49 16.34 -0.07 19.54
CA PRO A 49 15.13 0.65 19.91
C PRO A 49 15.34 2.16 20.08
N VAL A 50 16.58 2.63 20.36
CA VAL A 50 16.86 4.07 20.46
C VAL A 50 17.06 4.74 19.10
N SER A 51 17.21 3.96 18.04
CA SER A 51 17.31 4.47 16.67
C SER A 51 15.96 4.76 16.01
N VAL A 52 14.87 4.20 16.56
CA VAL A 52 13.54 4.27 15.96
C VAL A 52 13.01 5.70 15.98
N ARG A 53 12.64 6.21 14.81
CA ARG A 53 12.04 7.54 14.61
C ARG A 53 10.85 7.42 13.69
N THR A 54 9.72 7.98 14.11
CA THR A 54 8.53 8.13 13.27
C THR A 54 8.42 9.55 12.77
N LEU A 55 8.31 9.72 11.46
CA LEU A 55 8.12 11.00 10.77
C LEU A 55 6.72 11.02 10.18
N THR A 56 5.90 12.00 10.55
CA THR A 56 4.52 12.09 10.08
C THR A 56 4.45 12.94 8.81
N VAL A 57 3.80 12.43 7.75
CA VAL A 57 3.59 13.15 6.49
C VAL A 57 2.17 13.73 6.37
N GLY A 58 1.23 13.19 7.15
CA GLY A 58 -0.16 13.65 7.20
C GLY A 58 -1.04 12.99 6.14
N PRO A 59 -2.31 13.42 6.03
CA PRO A 59 -3.26 12.85 5.07
C PRO A 59 -2.97 13.30 3.63
N ASP A 60 -3.01 12.36 2.69
CA ASP A 60 -3.00 12.66 1.27
C ASP A 60 -4.37 13.10 0.72
N ALA A 61 -4.44 13.39 -0.59
CA ALA A 61 -5.69 13.75 -1.25
C ALA A 61 -6.76 12.63 -1.20
N GLY A 62 -6.35 11.40 -0.91
CA GLY A 62 -7.20 10.23 -0.65
C GLY A 62 -7.55 10.03 0.83
N ASN A 63 -7.09 10.91 1.73
CA ASN A 63 -7.20 10.81 3.19
C ASN A 63 -6.40 9.66 3.82
N VAL A 64 -5.41 9.12 3.13
CA VAL A 64 -4.50 8.14 3.72
C VAL A 64 -3.52 8.89 4.64
N ASN A 65 -3.48 8.52 5.92
CA ASN A 65 -2.49 9.05 6.85
C ASN A 65 -1.16 8.35 6.63
N TRP A 66 -0.13 9.11 6.25
CA TRP A 66 1.19 8.57 5.99
C TRP A 66 2.16 8.81 7.15
N SER A 67 2.93 7.77 7.48
CA SER A 67 4.06 7.83 8.41
C SER A 67 5.26 7.09 7.84
N LEU A 68 6.46 7.64 8.04
CA LEU A 68 7.71 6.97 7.75
C LEU A 68 8.36 6.52 9.07
N ILE A 69 8.89 5.31 9.11
CA ILE A 69 9.60 4.76 10.27
C ILE A 69 11.05 4.53 9.87
N GLN A 70 11.95 5.31 10.47
CA GLN A 70 13.40 5.13 10.34
C GLN A 70 13.93 4.35 11.53
N TYR A 71 14.82 3.40 11.29
CA TYR A 71 15.49 2.66 12.36
C TYR A 71 16.81 2.07 11.86
N VAL A 72 17.64 1.63 12.80
CA VAL A 72 18.85 0.86 12.53
C VAL A 72 18.61 -0.56 12.99
N SER A 73 18.97 -1.50 12.14
CA SER A 73 18.95 -2.93 12.41
C SER A 73 20.34 -3.53 12.26
N ASP A 74 20.47 -4.82 12.60
CA ASP A 74 21.66 -5.61 12.32
C ASP A 74 22.03 -5.66 10.82
N THR A 75 21.07 -5.40 9.93
CA THR A 75 21.26 -5.39 8.47
C THR A 75 21.63 -4.03 7.90
N GLY A 76 21.60 -2.97 8.70
CA GLY A 76 21.90 -1.60 8.29
C GLY A 76 20.82 -0.60 8.67
N ALA A 77 20.80 0.54 8.00
CA ALA A 77 19.76 1.53 8.21
C ALA A 77 18.52 1.13 7.41
N CYS A 78 17.33 1.37 7.97
CA CYS A 78 16.06 0.97 7.38
C CYS A 78 15.07 2.12 7.32
N LEU A 79 14.16 2.05 6.35
CA LEU A 79 13.06 2.98 6.19
C LEU A 79 11.81 2.24 5.72
N ASP A 80 10.77 2.33 6.53
CA ASP A 80 9.44 1.83 6.20
C ASP A 80 8.47 2.98 5.98
N VAL A 81 7.51 2.77 5.09
CA VAL A 81 6.33 3.62 4.95
C VAL A 81 5.11 2.86 5.43
N VAL A 82 4.26 3.58 6.15
CA VAL A 82 2.99 3.10 6.70
C VAL A 82 1.90 4.01 6.18
N GLY A 83 0.90 3.41 5.53
CA GLY A 83 -0.37 4.07 5.21
C GLY A 83 -1.48 3.56 6.10
N GLU A 84 -2.33 4.47 6.57
CA GLU A 84 -3.53 4.15 7.34
C GLU A 84 -4.76 4.83 6.71
N LEU A 85 -5.79 4.03 6.41
CA LEU A 85 -7.05 4.48 5.83
C LEU A 85 -8.20 3.71 6.47
N ASN A 86 -9.21 4.41 7.01
CA ASN A 86 -10.40 3.80 7.62
C ASN A 86 -10.11 2.75 8.72
N GLY A 87 -8.96 2.87 9.40
CA GLY A 87 -8.50 1.91 10.41
C GLY A 87 -7.80 0.68 9.84
N GLU A 88 -7.72 0.54 8.52
CA GLU A 88 -6.83 -0.41 7.85
C GLU A 88 -5.43 0.18 7.74
N ARG A 89 -4.42 -0.63 8.03
CA ARG A 89 -3.01 -0.25 7.98
C ARG A 89 -2.25 -1.23 7.10
N ALA A 90 -1.39 -0.70 6.25
CA ALA A 90 -0.46 -1.50 5.46
C ALA A 90 0.88 -0.78 5.41
N SER A 91 1.96 -1.56 5.32
CA SER A 91 3.31 -1.02 5.30
C SER A 91 4.23 -1.84 4.42
N PHE A 92 5.27 -1.18 3.93
CA PHE A 92 6.40 -1.82 3.28
C PHE A 92 7.63 -0.93 3.46
N GLY A 93 8.81 -1.49 3.23
CA GLY A 93 10.05 -0.78 3.41
C GLY A 93 11.24 -1.69 3.20
N GLY A 94 12.42 -1.17 3.47
CA GLY A 94 13.64 -1.91 3.26
C GLY A 94 14.80 -1.36 4.06
N CYS A 95 15.81 -2.21 4.20
CA CYS A 95 17.08 -1.88 4.82
C CYS A 95 18.17 -1.81 3.76
N ASP A 96 19.09 -0.87 3.96
CA ASP A 96 20.34 -0.78 3.21
C ASP A 96 21.52 -0.94 4.18
N PRO A 97 22.49 -1.83 3.90
CA PRO A 97 23.70 -1.97 4.70
C PRO A 97 24.54 -0.70 4.73
N ASP A 98 24.41 0.18 3.75
CA ASP A 98 24.98 1.53 3.80
C ASP A 98 24.06 2.45 4.63
N PRO A 99 24.52 2.92 5.81
CA PRO A 99 23.71 3.79 6.67
C PRO A 99 23.36 5.15 6.02
N ASP A 100 24.09 5.55 4.98
CA ASP A 100 23.79 6.76 4.21
C ASP A 100 22.83 6.51 3.03
N ALA A 101 22.58 5.24 2.66
CA ALA A 101 21.74 4.86 1.52
C ALA A 101 20.23 4.84 1.80
N VAL A 102 19.79 4.87 3.07
CA VAL A 102 18.38 5.10 3.45
C VAL A 102 17.83 6.46 2.96
N ARG A 103 18.70 7.30 2.41
CA ARG A 103 18.34 8.55 1.72
C ARG A 103 17.81 8.32 0.31
N ALA A 104 18.11 7.18 -0.32
CA ALA A 104 17.60 6.87 -1.65
C ALA A 104 16.07 6.67 -1.54
N PRO A 105 15.28 7.37 -2.37
CA PRO A 105 13.84 7.25 -2.30
C PRO A 105 13.40 5.90 -2.80
N MET A 106 12.53 5.26 -2.02
CA MET A 106 12.07 3.90 -2.22
C MET A 106 10.70 3.90 -2.89
N VAL A 107 10.43 2.87 -3.68
CA VAL A 107 9.12 2.65 -4.30
C VAL A 107 8.61 1.24 -4.11
N GLY A 108 7.29 1.14 -3.95
CA GLY A 108 6.57 -0.11 -3.89
C GLY A 108 5.08 0.15 -4.01
N GLY A 109 4.26 -0.76 -3.52
CA GLY A 109 2.83 -0.53 -3.49
C GLY A 109 2.11 -1.21 -2.36
N LEU A 110 0.94 -0.64 -2.08
CA LEU A 110 0.09 -0.94 -0.95
C LEU A 110 -1.32 -1.23 -1.45
N VAL A 111 -2.04 -2.04 -0.69
CA VAL A 111 -3.50 -2.14 -0.81
C VAL A 111 -4.09 -1.65 0.50
N LEU A 112 -4.99 -0.67 0.43
CA LEU A 112 -5.70 -0.08 1.57
C LEU A 112 -7.16 0.10 1.21
N ASP A 113 -8.09 -0.45 2.00
CA ASP A 113 -9.54 -0.40 1.78
C ASP A 113 -9.94 -0.87 0.36
N GLY A 114 -9.20 -1.86 -0.16
CA GLY A 114 -9.35 -2.39 -1.52
C GLY A 114 -8.79 -1.51 -2.65
N GLU A 115 -8.25 -0.33 -2.34
CA GLU A 115 -7.57 0.55 -3.28
C GLU A 115 -6.09 0.14 -3.43
N ARG A 116 -5.63 0.03 -4.67
CA ARG A 116 -4.23 -0.29 -5.01
C ARG A 116 -3.46 1.00 -5.23
N LEU A 117 -2.41 1.21 -4.46
CA LEU A 117 -1.60 2.41 -4.48
C LEU A 117 -0.15 2.07 -4.86
N ALA A 118 0.37 2.76 -5.86
CA ALA A 118 1.82 2.86 -6.06
C ALA A 118 2.32 3.98 -5.15
N VAL A 119 3.38 3.73 -4.38
CA VAL A 119 3.89 4.66 -3.38
C VAL A 119 5.38 4.88 -3.56
N ALA A 120 5.79 6.15 -3.59
CA ALA A 120 7.16 6.62 -3.55
C ALA A 120 7.36 7.43 -2.28
N PHE A 121 8.46 7.20 -1.57
CA PHE A 121 8.72 7.88 -0.30
C PHE A 121 10.21 8.03 -0.03
N GLY A 122 10.55 8.95 0.86
CA GLY A 122 11.94 9.15 1.28
C GLY A 122 12.08 10.22 2.34
N VAL A 123 13.33 10.54 2.64
CA VAL A 123 13.69 11.57 3.62
C VAL A 123 14.63 12.61 3.02
N LEU A 124 14.41 13.85 3.43
CA LEU A 124 15.17 15.02 3.04
C LEU A 124 16.26 15.31 4.05
N THR A 125 17.41 15.71 3.54
CA THR A 125 18.55 16.16 4.33
C THR A 125 18.62 17.68 4.43
N SER A 126 17.83 18.37 3.60
CA SER A 126 17.83 19.82 3.45
C SER A 126 16.50 20.40 3.95
N PRO A 127 16.49 21.21 5.02
CA PRO A 127 15.28 21.88 5.47
C PRO A 127 14.78 22.84 4.37
N GLY A 128 13.45 22.95 4.23
CA GLY A 128 12.81 23.82 3.23
C GLY A 128 12.78 23.27 1.80
N ALA A 129 13.39 22.10 1.54
CA ALA A 129 13.32 21.47 0.23
C ALA A 129 11.91 20.93 -0.08
N ASN A 130 11.53 20.99 -1.35
CA ASN A 130 10.32 20.36 -1.88
C ASN A 130 10.71 19.15 -2.75
N VAL A 131 9.77 18.25 -3.00
CA VAL A 131 10.00 17.09 -3.87
C VAL A 131 8.95 17.04 -4.97
N ARG A 132 9.42 16.75 -6.18
CA ARG A 132 8.58 16.42 -7.33
C ARG A 132 9.00 15.07 -7.87
N VAL A 133 8.05 14.17 -8.06
CA VAL A 133 8.31 12.84 -8.61
C VAL A 133 7.92 12.81 -10.08
N LEU A 134 8.86 12.38 -10.92
CA LEU A 134 8.64 12.10 -12.34
C LEU A 134 8.12 10.68 -12.50
N LEU A 135 7.01 10.54 -13.21
CA LEU A 135 6.41 9.26 -13.55
C LEU A 135 6.95 8.76 -14.89
N ILE A 136 6.88 7.44 -15.11
CA ILE A 136 7.34 6.82 -16.37
C ILE A 136 6.56 7.33 -17.60
N ASP A 137 5.33 7.80 -17.41
CA ASP A 137 4.52 8.41 -18.46
C ASP A 137 4.88 9.89 -18.76
N GLY A 138 5.91 10.43 -18.09
CA GLY A 138 6.41 11.79 -18.25
C GLY A 138 5.64 12.85 -17.47
N ARG A 139 4.57 12.50 -16.74
CA ARG A 139 3.91 13.43 -15.82
C ARG A 139 4.73 13.61 -14.55
N THR A 140 4.51 14.74 -13.89
CA THR A 140 5.13 15.01 -12.58
C THR A 140 4.08 15.22 -11.51
N VAL A 141 4.33 14.69 -10.31
CA VAL A 141 3.47 14.84 -9.13
C VAL A 141 4.27 15.51 -8.02
N ALA A 142 3.68 16.51 -7.37
CA ALA A 142 4.28 17.12 -6.18
C ALA A 142 4.12 16.16 -4.99
N ALA A 143 5.21 15.96 -4.25
CA ALA A 143 5.15 15.17 -3.03
C ALA A 143 4.53 15.96 -1.88
N GLN A 144 3.90 15.23 -0.96
CA GLN A 144 3.65 15.76 0.36
C GLN A 144 4.95 15.72 1.14
N VAL A 145 5.29 16.83 1.80
CA VAL A 145 6.53 16.97 2.57
C VAL A 145 6.18 17.50 3.96
N GLN A 146 6.61 16.80 5.00
CA GLN A 146 6.44 17.23 6.38
C GLN A 146 7.53 16.59 7.24
N ASP A 147 8.08 17.37 8.17
CA ASP A 147 9.12 16.93 9.11
C ASP A 147 10.34 16.27 8.43
N GLY A 148 10.66 16.73 7.20
CA GLY A 148 11.73 16.18 6.39
C GLY A 148 11.41 14.83 5.74
N ALA A 149 10.26 14.22 6.01
CA ALA A 149 9.76 13.07 5.28
C ALA A 149 8.91 13.51 4.08
N TRP A 150 8.85 12.67 3.05
CA TRP A 150 7.96 12.89 1.93
C TRP A 150 7.34 11.62 1.38
N VAL A 151 6.14 11.75 0.82
CA VAL A 151 5.38 10.68 0.18
C VAL A 151 4.67 11.18 -1.08
N VAL A 152 4.61 10.32 -2.10
CA VAL A 152 3.65 10.37 -3.20
C VAL A 152 2.94 9.02 -3.28
N SER A 153 1.63 9.06 -3.28
CA SER A 153 0.75 7.91 -3.55
C SER A 153 -0.05 8.17 -4.83
N ILE A 154 -0.20 7.15 -5.67
CA ILE A 154 -1.02 7.23 -6.89
C ILE A 154 -1.87 5.96 -7.00
N PRO A 155 -3.18 6.08 -7.21
CA PRO A 155 -4.02 4.92 -7.51
C PRO A 155 -3.59 4.25 -8.82
N VAL A 156 -3.48 2.92 -8.80
CA VAL A 156 -3.05 2.12 -9.96
C VAL A 156 -3.91 0.88 -10.13
N ASP A 157 -4.12 0.47 -11.38
CA ASP A 157 -4.79 -0.81 -11.66
C ASP A 157 -3.88 -2.01 -11.35
N ASN A 158 -2.56 -1.83 -11.48
CA ASN A 158 -1.54 -2.85 -11.24
C ASN A 158 -0.32 -2.25 -10.52
N ILE A 159 -0.04 -2.75 -9.31
CA ILE A 159 1.10 -2.33 -8.47
C ILE A 159 2.46 -2.75 -9.07
N GLU A 160 2.50 -3.79 -9.90
CA GLU A 160 3.74 -4.25 -10.55
C GLU A 160 4.17 -3.39 -11.74
N ALA A 161 3.30 -2.48 -12.21
CA ALA A 161 3.68 -1.53 -13.23
C ALA A 161 4.54 -0.44 -12.60
N ALA A 162 5.83 -0.41 -12.95
CA ALA A 162 6.72 0.65 -12.52
C ALA A 162 6.08 2.02 -12.86
N THR A 163 5.80 2.80 -11.83
CA THR A 163 5.03 4.06 -11.96
C THR A 163 5.93 5.27 -11.84
N PHE A 164 7.03 5.15 -11.11
CA PHE A 164 7.93 6.25 -10.75
C PHE A 164 9.29 6.06 -11.42
N GLU A 165 9.86 7.14 -11.91
CA GLU A 165 11.17 7.16 -12.59
C GLU A 165 12.24 7.80 -11.70
N ARG A 166 11.96 8.98 -11.13
CA ARG A 166 12.92 9.75 -10.35
C ARG A 166 12.24 10.73 -9.40
N ALA A 167 12.89 11.05 -8.29
CA ALA A 167 12.55 12.19 -7.45
C ALA A 167 13.50 13.36 -7.72
N ASP A 168 12.95 14.52 -8.09
CA ASP A 168 13.68 15.78 -8.16
C ASP A 168 13.50 16.52 -6.81
N ILE A 169 14.62 16.84 -6.16
CA ILE A 169 14.64 17.67 -4.95
C ILE A 169 14.78 19.13 -5.39
N LEU A 170 13.87 19.97 -4.90
CA LEU A 170 13.74 21.37 -5.28
C LEU A 170 14.13 22.26 -4.10
N ASP A 171 14.78 23.39 -4.40
CA ASP A 171 14.92 24.47 -3.42
C ASP A 171 13.59 25.21 -3.19
N GLU A 172 13.60 26.20 -2.29
CA GLU A 172 12.44 27.04 -1.99
C GLU A 172 11.95 27.86 -3.20
N GLN A 173 12.81 28.07 -4.20
CA GLN A 173 12.49 28.78 -5.44
C GLN A 173 11.95 27.85 -6.54
N GLY A 174 11.91 26.53 -6.29
CA GLY A 174 11.44 25.51 -7.23
C GLY A 174 12.49 25.06 -8.25
N SER A 175 13.77 25.40 -8.06
CA SER A 175 14.87 24.92 -8.90
C SER A 175 15.32 23.54 -8.45
N VAL A 176 15.63 22.66 -9.39
CA VAL A 176 16.17 21.33 -9.09
C VAL A 176 17.59 21.48 -8.53
N ILE A 177 17.79 21.00 -7.30
CA ILE A 177 19.09 20.98 -6.62
C ILE A 177 19.68 19.57 -6.56
N ASP A 178 18.84 18.54 -6.64
CA ASP A 178 19.25 17.15 -6.73
C ASP A 178 18.22 16.30 -7.49
N SER A 179 18.63 15.15 -8.00
CA SER A 179 17.81 14.25 -8.81
C SER A 179 18.22 12.82 -8.53
N VAL A 180 17.38 12.12 -7.77
CA VAL A 180 17.69 10.78 -7.25
C VAL A 180 16.77 9.75 -7.88
N PRO A 181 17.31 8.70 -8.53
CA PRO A 181 16.47 7.62 -9.05
C PRO A 181 15.69 7.00 -7.88
N VAL A 182 14.42 6.70 -8.13
CA VAL A 182 13.66 5.89 -7.18
C VAL A 182 14.06 4.44 -7.33
N VAL A 183 14.36 3.79 -6.21
CA VAL A 183 14.78 2.38 -6.19
C VAL A 183 13.61 1.51 -5.75
N PRO A 184 13.31 0.42 -6.48
CA PRO A 184 12.36 -0.57 -5.99
C PRO A 184 12.80 -1.08 -4.63
N VAL A 185 11.87 -1.22 -3.71
CA VAL A 185 12.12 -2.00 -2.50
C VAL A 185 12.56 -3.41 -2.94
N PRO A 186 13.68 -3.96 -2.41
CA PRO A 186 14.20 -5.25 -2.83
C PRO A 186 13.08 -6.30 -2.84
N SER A 187 12.85 -6.90 -4.02
CA SER A 187 11.70 -7.74 -4.30
C SER A 187 11.58 -8.91 -3.32
N GLY A 188 10.57 -8.83 -2.44
CA GLY A 188 10.20 -9.83 -1.43
C GLY A 188 8.89 -9.44 -0.74
N ASP A 189 8.70 -8.14 -0.49
CA ASP A 189 7.56 -7.62 0.29
C ASP A 189 6.64 -6.73 -0.56
N THR A 190 5.68 -7.35 -1.25
CA THR A 190 4.42 -6.63 -1.52
C THR A 190 3.74 -6.40 -0.18
N ALA A 191 3.43 -5.13 0.13
CA ALA A 191 2.89 -4.74 1.41
C ALA A 191 1.68 -5.61 1.83
N VAL A 192 1.75 -6.10 3.06
CA VAL A 192 0.70 -6.93 3.67
C VAL A 192 -0.12 -6.05 4.61
N ALA A 193 -1.44 -6.14 4.52
CA ALA A 193 -2.34 -5.50 5.49
C ALA A 193 -2.02 -6.04 6.89
N VAL A 194 -1.78 -5.14 7.84
CA VAL A 194 -1.65 -5.48 9.25
C VAL A 194 -3.06 -5.51 9.82
N ASP A 195 -3.62 -6.71 10.00
CA ASP A 195 -4.92 -6.86 10.68
C ASP A 195 -4.80 -6.30 12.11
N GLY A 196 -5.45 -5.16 12.36
CA GLY A 196 -5.57 -4.57 13.68
C GLY A 196 -6.38 -5.49 14.59
N SER A 197 -5.72 -6.06 15.60
CA SER A 197 -6.36 -6.81 16.69
C SER A 197 -6.93 -5.88 17.77
#